data_AF-A0A356BAW2-F1
#
_entry.id   AF-A0A356BAW2-F1
#
_cell.length_a   1.000
_cell.length_b   1.000
_cell.length_c   1.000
_cell.angle_alpha   90.00
_cell.angle_beta   90.00
_cell.angle_gamma   90.00
#
_symmetry.space_group_name_H-M   'P 1'
#
loop_
_entity.id
_entity.type
_entity.pdbx_description
1 polymer ?
#
loop_
_entity_poly.entity_id
_entity_poly.type
_entity_poly.pdbx_seq_one_letter_code
_entity_poly.pdbx_strand_id
1 'polypeptide(L)'
;QQADPIDSFYRRYAKPGLIVPVYITELTHEHILLDSVDEVDMAGLRLHCNEHGWFSFSGTPLQQQNSDKFLLKPVKSIMAAACCGHQWLNGDKKPPRLLSLRELLLASRLNWQNFARPLPALLP
;
A
#
# COMPACT_ATOMS: atom_id res chain seq x y z
N GLN A 1 -10.36 18.35 7.03
CA GLN A 1 -9.17 17.80 7.69
C GLN A 1 -8.05 17.78 6.66
N GLN A 2 -6.97 18.51 6.90
CA GLN A 2 -5.82 18.53 6.00
C GLN A 2 -5.16 17.14 6.07
N ALA A 3 -4.99 16.46 4.93
CA ALA A 3 -4.38 15.15 4.91
C ALA A 3 -2.90 15.30 5.31
N ASP A 4 -2.50 14.70 6.44
CA ASP A 4 -1.09 14.64 6.82
C ASP A 4 -0.25 14.07 5.66
N PRO A 5 0.92 14.67 5.33
CA PRO A 5 1.79 14.17 4.27
C PRO A 5 2.17 12.70 4.45
N ILE A 6 2.31 11.97 3.33
CA ILE A 6 2.71 10.55 3.29
C ILE A 6 4.04 10.30 4.00
N ASP A 7 5.02 11.19 3.81
CA ASP A 7 6.34 11.10 4.46
C ASP A 7 6.23 11.14 5.99
N SER A 8 5.41 12.04 6.54
CA SER A 8 5.19 12.13 7.99
C SER A 8 4.54 10.87 8.56
N PHE A 9 3.69 10.19 7.78
CA PHE A 9 3.09 8.92 8.17
C PHE A 9 4.16 7.82 8.26
N TYR A 10 4.96 7.63 7.21
CA TYR A 10 5.94 6.53 7.18
C TYR A 10 7.12 6.76 8.11
N ARG A 11 7.58 8.00 8.32
CA ARG A 11 8.58 8.31 9.37
C ARG A 11 8.15 7.84 10.75
N ARG A 12 6.85 7.88 11.05
CA ARG A 12 6.31 7.57 12.36
C ARG A 12 5.89 6.11 12.51
N TYR A 13 5.39 5.51 11.43
CA TYR A 13 4.66 4.24 11.53
C TYR A 13 5.22 3.11 10.65
N ALA A 14 6.19 3.37 9.78
CA ALA A 14 6.82 2.31 8.99
C ALA A 14 7.46 1.26 9.92
N LYS A 15 7.10 0.00 9.70
CA LYS A 15 7.64 -1.17 10.40
C LYS A 15 7.30 -2.44 9.62
N PRO A 16 8.07 -3.52 9.76
CA PRO A 16 7.70 -4.82 9.20
C PRO A 16 6.29 -5.25 9.62
N GLY A 17 5.55 -5.85 8.68
CA GLY A 17 4.16 -6.27 8.85
C GLY A 17 3.12 -5.15 8.70
N LEU A 18 3.52 -3.89 8.49
CA LEU A 18 2.57 -2.82 8.18
C LEU A 18 1.95 -3.08 6.80
N ILE A 19 0.62 -3.17 6.74
CA ILE A 19 -0.11 -3.34 5.48
C ILE A 19 -0.24 -1.98 4.79
N VAL A 20 0.16 -1.92 3.53
CA VAL A 20 0.26 -0.68 2.76
C VAL A 20 -0.39 -0.83 1.37
N PRO A 21 -1.02 0.23 0.85
CA PRO A 21 -1.51 0.25 -0.52
C PRO A 21 -0.41 0.67 -1.50
N VAL A 22 -0.29 -0.09 -2.58
CA VAL A 22 0.61 0.21 -3.70
C VAL A 22 -0.24 0.50 -4.93
N TYR A 23 -0.05 1.67 -5.52
CA TYR A 23 -0.63 2.04 -6.81
C TYR A 23 0.30 1.58 -7.93
N ILE A 24 -0.28 0.98 -8.96
CA ILE A 24 0.44 0.42 -10.11
C ILE A 24 -0.17 1.03 -11.38
N THR A 25 0.69 1.49 -12.29
CA THR A 25 0.31 2.07 -13.58
C THR A 25 1.06 1.43 -14.74
N GLU A 26 0.49 0.36 -15.28
CA GLU A 26 1.04 -0.34 -16.43
C GLU A 26 0.38 0.15 -17.72
N LEU A 27 1.14 0.86 -18.57
CA LEU A 27 0.65 1.53 -19.78
C LEU A 27 -0.47 2.54 -19.48
N THR A 28 -1.72 2.09 -19.55
CA THR A 28 -2.92 2.89 -19.24
C THR A 28 -3.84 2.20 -18.24
N HIS A 29 -3.42 1.05 -17.72
CA HIS A 29 -4.13 0.29 -16.69
C HIS A 29 -3.60 0.69 -15.33
N GLU A 30 -4.49 1.23 -14.51
CA GLU A 30 -4.20 1.69 -13.17
C GLU A 30 -4.99 0.85 -12.17
N HIS A 31 -4.35 0.44 -11.09
CA HIS A 31 -5.02 -0.26 -9.99
C HIS A 31 -4.26 -0.09 -8.67
N ILE A 32 -4.92 -0.47 -7.58
CA ILE A 32 -4.33 -0.43 -6.24
C ILE A 32 -4.32 -1.85 -5.69
N LEU A 33 -3.15 -2.30 -5.23
CA LEU A 33 -2.94 -3.58 -4.55
C LEU A 33 -2.66 -3.35 -3.06
N LEU A 34 -2.91 -4.38 -2.25
CA LEU A 34 -2.36 -4.44 -0.89
C LEU A 34 -1.02 -5.17 -0.89
N ASP A 35 -0.07 -4.62 -0.15
CA ASP A 35 1.18 -5.30 0.19
C ASP A 35 1.50 -5.12 1.68
N SER A 36 2.61 -5.68 2.14
CA SER A 36 3.15 -5.52 3.48
C SER A 36 4.60 -5.05 3.43
N VAL A 37 4.97 -4.18 4.36
CA VAL A 37 6.36 -3.82 4.60
C VAL A 37 7.10 -5.02 5.20
N ASP A 38 8.29 -5.36 4.70
CA ASP A 38 9.18 -6.39 5.25
C ASP A 38 10.52 -5.81 5.72
N GLU A 39 10.98 -4.69 5.15
CA GLU A 39 12.17 -3.97 5.60
C GLU A 39 11.93 -2.46 5.74
N VAL A 40 12.60 -1.82 6.71
CA VAL A 40 12.58 -0.36 6.90
C VAL A 40 13.99 0.14 7.16
N ASP A 41 14.42 1.12 6.36
CA ASP A 41 15.69 1.82 6.51
C ASP A 41 15.41 3.29 6.87
N MET A 42 15.49 3.57 8.17
CA MET A 42 15.24 4.91 8.72
C MET A 42 16.34 5.92 8.36
N ALA A 43 17.57 5.46 8.10
CA ALA A 43 18.67 6.34 7.71
C ALA A 43 18.51 6.77 6.24
N GLY A 44 18.16 5.82 5.37
CA GLY A 44 17.85 6.05 3.97
C GLY A 44 16.44 6.58 3.69
N LEU A 45 15.60 6.73 4.72
CA LEU A 45 14.21 7.21 4.62
C LEU A 45 13.38 6.44 3.59
N ARG A 46 13.48 5.11 3.65
CA ARG A 46 12.88 4.20 2.69
C ARG A 46 12.37 2.93 3.37
N LEU A 47 11.43 2.27 2.72
CA LEU A 47 10.91 0.98 3.14
C LEU A 47 10.80 0.04 1.94
N HIS A 48 10.91 -1.25 2.20
CA HIS A 48 10.71 -2.29 1.22
C HIS A 48 9.32 -2.88 1.40
N CYS A 49 8.59 -3.02 0.30
CA CYS A 49 7.35 -3.76 0.22
C CYS A 49 7.64 -5.16 -0.32
N ASN A 50 7.03 -6.17 0.28
CA ASN A 50 7.40 -7.57 0.07
C ASN A 50 7.25 -8.05 -1.38
N GLU A 51 6.29 -7.54 -2.15
CA GLU A 51 6.14 -7.86 -3.58
C GLU A 51 6.61 -6.73 -4.51
N HIS A 52 6.63 -5.48 -4.04
CA HIS A 52 6.77 -4.31 -4.91
C HIS A 52 8.08 -3.52 -4.78
N GLY A 53 9.00 -3.96 -3.92
CA GLY A 53 10.35 -3.42 -3.86
C GLY A 53 10.49 -2.19 -2.97
N TRP A 54 11.57 -1.42 -3.18
CA TRP A 54 11.92 -0.27 -2.37
C TRP A 54 11.18 1.02 -2.79
N PHE A 55 10.65 1.72 -1.80
CA PHE A 55 10.05 3.05 -1.93
C PHE A 55 10.66 4.01 -0.90
N SER A 56 10.77 5.29 -1.26
CA SER A 56 11.04 6.35 -0.30
C SER A 56 9.83 6.53 0.63
N PHE A 57 10.02 7.20 1.77
CA PHE A 57 8.90 7.59 2.64
C PHE A 57 7.93 8.59 1.99
N SER A 58 8.36 9.30 0.94
CA SER A 58 7.45 10.13 0.13
C SER A 58 6.62 9.31 -0.86
N GLY A 59 6.86 8.01 -0.97
CA GLY A 59 6.10 7.06 -1.76
C GLY A 59 6.61 6.84 -3.18
N THR A 60 7.76 7.43 -3.53
CA THR A 60 8.36 7.28 -4.86
C THR A 60 9.13 5.97 -4.98
N PRO A 61 9.08 5.29 -6.13
CA PRO A 61 9.88 4.10 -6.37
C PRO A 61 11.37 4.44 -6.39
N LEU A 62 12.21 3.52 -5.91
CA LEU A 62 13.67 3.70 -5.84
C LEU A 62 14.44 2.77 -6.79
N GLN A 63 13.73 1.92 -7.53
CA GLN A 63 14.33 0.94 -8.44
C GLN A 63 13.71 1.09 -9.83
N GLN A 64 14.49 0.77 -10.87
CA GLN A 64 13.97 0.87 -12.24
C GLN A 64 12.84 -0.13 -12.50
N GLN A 65 12.89 -1.30 -11.85
CA GLN A 65 11.89 -2.36 -12.01
C GLN A 65 10.54 -2.06 -11.35
N ASN A 66 10.45 -1.02 -10.51
CA ASN A 66 9.21 -0.57 -9.88
C ASN A 66 8.84 0.87 -10.25
N SER A 67 9.40 1.42 -11.33
CA SER A 67 9.21 2.81 -11.76
C SER A 67 7.75 3.18 -12.07
N ASP A 68 6.92 2.19 -12.35
CA ASP A 68 5.47 2.26 -12.60
C ASP A 68 4.62 2.11 -11.34
N LYS A 69 5.24 2.14 -10.15
CA LYS A 69 4.59 1.84 -8.87
C LYS A 69 4.82 2.97 -7.88
N PHE A 70 3.80 3.25 -7.08
CA PHE A 70 3.84 4.29 -6.06
C PHE A 70 3.24 3.78 -4.76
N LEU A 71 3.96 3.96 -3.67
CA LEU A 71 3.44 3.67 -2.35
C LEU A 71 2.50 4.80 -1.93
N LEU A 72 1.31 4.43 -1.45
CA LEU A 72 0.28 5.39 -1.05
C LEU A 72 0.10 5.39 0.46
N LYS A 73 -0.24 6.55 1.03
CA LYS A 73 -0.62 6.62 2.44
C LYS A 73 -1.90 5.79 2.67
N PRO A 74 -1.94 4.89 3.68
CA PRO A 74 -3.13 4.11 3.97
C PRO A 74 -4.21 4.99 4.59
N VAL A 75 -5.17 5.41 3.76
CA VAL A 75 -6.38 6.13 4.17
C VAL A 75 -7.61 5.32 3.76
N LYS A 76 -8.75 5.57 4.42
CA LYS A 76 -9.94 4.72 4.29
C LYS A 76 -10.40 4.52 2.84
N SER A 77 -10.38 5.58 2.02
CA SER A 77 -10.77 5.50 0.60
C SER A 77 -9.80 4.66 -0.23
N ILE A 78 -8.50 4.81 -0.02
CA ILE A 78 -7.45 4.06 -0.73
C ILE A 78 -7.48 2.58 -0.32
N MET A 79 -7.56 2.31 0.98
CA MET A 79 -7.64 0.93 1.50
C MET A 79 -8.90 0.23 1.02
N ALA A 80 -10.04 0.92 1.00
CA ALA A 80 -11.28 0.38 0.45
C ALA A 80 -11.17 0.12 -1.06
N ALA A 81 -10.56 1.03 -1.83
CA ALA A 81 -10.35 0.82 -3.26
C ALA A 81 -9.49 -0.43 -3.54
N ALA A 82 -8.41 -0.64 -2.78
CA ALA A 82 -7.59 -1.84 -2.88
C ALA A 82 -8.38 -3.11 -2.51
N CYS A 83 -9.10 -3.10 -1.37
CA CYS A 83 -9.90 -4.25 -0.92
C CYS A 83 -11.10 -4.58 -1.83
N CYS A 84 -11.57 -3.61 -2.61
CA CYS A 84 -12.66 -3.81 -3.57
C CYS A 84 -12.14 -4.03 -4.99
N GLY A 85 -10.84 -4.21 -5.22
CA GLY A 85 -10.27 -4.47 -6.54
C GLY A 85 -10.53 -3.35 -7.54
N HIS A 86 -10.63 -2.09 -7.10
CA HIS A 86 -10.84 -0.97 -8.02
C HIS A 86 -9.69 -0.84 -9.02
N GLN A 87 -10.05 -0.56 -10.26
CA GLN A 87 -9.14 -0.41 -11.38
C GLN A 87 -9.70 0.58 -12.41
N TRP A 88 -8.79 1.16 -13.18
CA TRP A 88 -9.07 2.14 -14.22
C TRP A 88 -8.30 1.79 -15.49
N LEU A 89 -8.85 2.12 -16.64
CA LEU A 89 -8.18 1.98 -17.93
C LEU A 89 -8.40 3.27 -18.71
N ASN A 90 -7.32 3.94 -19.10
CA ASN A 90 -7.35 5.27 -19.72
C ASN A 90 -8.11 6.31 -18.85
N GLY A 91 -7.95 6.25 -17.53
CA GLY A 91 -8.67 7.09 -16.57
C GLY A 91 -10.13 6.70 -16.31
N ASP A 92 -10.73 5.82 -17.11
CA ASP A 92 -12.10 5.35 -16.92
C ASP A 92 -12.16 4.19 -15.92
N LYS A 93 -13.07 4.28 -14.95
CA LYS A 93 -13.33 3.19 -14.00
C LYS A 93 -13.79 1.94 -14.74
N LYS A 94 -13.20 0.79 -14.39
CA LYS A 94 -13.58 -0.53 -14.90
C LYS A 94 -14.23 -1.38 -13.79
N PRO A 95 -14.92 -2.48 -14.14
CA PRO A 95 -15.40 -3.44 -13.15
C PRO A 95 -14.25 -3.88 -12.24
N PRO A 96 -14.49 -4.15 -10.95
CA PRO A 96 -13.46 -4.63 -10.05
C PRO A 96 -12.69 -5.85 -10.57
N ARG A 97 -11.38 -5.87 -10.34
CA ARG A 97 -10.57 -7.08 -10.56
C ARG A 97 -10.78 -8.08 -9.43
N LEU A 98 -10.42 -9.34 -9.70
CA LEU A 98 -10.26 -10.33 -8.64
C LEU A 98 -9.03 -10.00 -7.79
N LEU A 99 -9.19 -10.15 -6.48
CA LEU A 99 -8.07 -10.06 -5.54
C LEU A 99 -7.27 -11.36 -5.54
N SER A 100 -5.95 -11.26 -5.43
CA SER A 100 -5.12 -12.43 -5.19
C SER A 100 -5.39 -13.02 -3.79
N LEU A 101 -4.98 -14.27 -3.57
CA LEU A 101 -5.07 -14.89 -2.23
C LEU A 101 -4.33 -14.06 -1.18
N ARG A 102 -3.16 -13.52 -1.52
CA ARG A 102 -2.36 -12.67 -0.63
C ARG A 102 -3.12 -11.40 -0.25
N GLU A 103 -3.74 -10.73 -1.22
CA GLU A 103 -4.50 -9.52 -0.96
C GLU A 103 -5.75 -9.79 -0.10
N LEU A 104 -6.44 -10.91 -0.31
CA LEU A 104 -7.54 -11.33 0.55
C LEU A 104 -7.08 -11.56 2.00
N LEU A 105 -5.92 -12.21 2.19
CA LEU A 105 -5.34 -12.43 3.51
C LEU A 105 -4.94 -11.11 4.18
N LEU A 106 -4.30 -10.20 3.45
CA LEU A 106 -3.94 -8.87 3.96
C LEU A 106 -5.20 -8.05 4.31
N ALA A 107 -6.21 -8.04 3.43
CA ALA A 107 -7.48 -7.35 3.66
C ALA A 107 -8.18 -7.85 4.94
N SER A 108 -8.13 -9.16 5.21
CA SER A 108 -8.70 -9.76 6.43
C SER A 108 -7.99 -9.34 7.73
N ARG A 109 -6.77 -8.80 7.62
CA ARG A 109 -5.93 -8.39 8.76
C ARG A 109 -5.86 -6.87 8.96
N LEU A 110 -6.62 -6.09 8.17
CA LEU A 110 -6.66 -4.65 8.30
C LEU A 110 -7.34 -4.19 9.58
N ASN A 111 -6.67 -3.30 10.30
CA ASN A 111 -7.27 -2.53 11.38
C ASN A 111 -7.95 -1.28 10.80
N TRP A 112 -9.24 -1.39 10.49
CA TRP A 112 -10.04 -0.27 9.94
C TRP A 112 -10.17 0.94 10.87
N GLN A 113 -9.92 0.77 12.17
CA GLN A 113 -9.91 1.89 13.13
C GLN A 113 -8.57 2.63 13.13
N ASN A 114 -7.47 1.93 12.80
CA ASN A 114 -6.13 2.50 12.79
C ASN A 114 -5.17 1.74 11.87
N PHE A 115 -4.97 2.22 10.65
CA PHE A 115 -4.08 1.57 9.68
C PHE A 115 -2.59 1.56 10.06
N ALA A 116 -2.15 2.33 11.07
CA ALA A 116 -0.78 2.29 11.56
C ALA A 116 -0.52 1.13 12.55
N ARG A 117 -1.56 0.40 12.95
CA ARG A 117 -1.47 -0.69 13.94
C ARG A 117 -2.05 -1.98 13.36
N PRO A 118 -1.30 -3.10 13.36
CA PRO A 118 -1.88 -4.38 13.01
C PRO A 118 -3.00 -4.74 14.00
N LEU A 119 -3.96 -5.56 13.56
CA LEU A 119 -4.88 -6.19 14.49
C LEU A 119 -4.10 -7.02 15.52
N PRO A 120 -4.59 -7.13 16.77
CA PRO A 120 -4.01 -8.07 17.73
C PRO A 120 -3.92 -9.46 17.11
N ALA A 121 -2.87 -10.22 17.49
CA ALA A 121 -2.84 -11.63 17.17
C ALA A 121 -4.15 -12.27 17.68
N LEU A 122 -4.74 -13.14 16.87
CA LEU A 122 -5.82 -14.00 17.36
C LEU A 122 -5.14 -14.94 18.35
N LEU A 123 -5.30 -14.68 19.65
CA LEU A 123 -4.90 -15.64 20.66
C LEU A 123 -5.78 -16.88 20.45
N PRO A 124 -5.19 -18.09 20.44
CA PRO A 124 -5.93 -19.34 20.28
C PRO A 124 -6.93 -19.57 21.42
#